data_AF-A0A2K1Q558-F1
#
_entry.id   AF-A0A2K1Q558-F1
#
_cell.length_a   1.000
_cell.length_b   1.000
_cell.length_c   1.000
_cell.angle_alpha   90.00
_cell.angle_beta   90.00
_cell.angle_gamma   90.00
#
_symmetry.space_group_name_H-M   'P 1'
#
loop_
_entity.id
_entity.type
_entity.pdbx_description
1 polymer ?
#
loop_
_entity_poly.entity_id
_entity_poly.type
_entity_poly.pdbx_seq_one_letter_code
_entity_poly.pdbx_strand_id
1 'polypeptide(L)'
;MSERITARLPLEGLLFWKLKGREALSHAFALTVTLLGTDARIRRHALLGQPMTLDIPTGSLPGGMRHLNGKITRAAVHSEELGGTRYAVYELTVEPDLWPMKRDKNSRIFQGQTAVQIIHRLLAEYGVQVEDRLSGSYRAWEYCVQYQESSFAF
;
A
#
# COMPACT_ATOMS: atom_id res chain seq x y z
N MET A 1 18.57 22.08 -1.97
CA MET A 1 17.46 21.15 -1.68
C MET A 1 18.00 19.74 -1.74
N SER A 2 17.62 18.86 -0.81
CA SER A 2 18.12 17.48 -0.80
C SER A 2 17.46 16.70 -1.93
N GLU A 3 18.25 16.24 -2.91
CA GLU A 3 17.77 15.43 -4.05
C GLU A 3 17.57 13.95 -3.69
N ARG A 4 17.55 13.63 -2.39
CA ARG A 4 17.51 12.24 -1.91
C ARG A 4 16.07 11.80 -1.66
N ILE A 5 15.76 10.58 -2.10
CA ILE A 5 14.54 9.87 -1.71
C ILE A 5 14.62 9.57 -0.20
N THR A 6 13.53 9.85 0.52
CA THR A 6 13.43 9.55 1.95
C THR A 6 12.20 8.71 2.24
N ALA A 7 12.28 7.88 3.28
CA ALA A 7 11.17 7.07 3.75
C ALA A 7 10.71 7.60 5.11
N ARG A 8 9.43 7.97 5.20
CA ARG A 8 8.75 8.32 6.45
C ARG A 8 8.00 7.10 6.95
N LEU A 9 8.43 6.60 8.11
CA LEU A 9 7.81 5.49 8.82
C LEU A 9 8.05 5.68 10.33
N PRO A 10 7.37 4.92 11.22
CA PRO A 10 7.49 5.10 12.68
C PRO A 10 8.89 4.82 13.25
N LEU A 11 9.81 4.33 12.43
CA LEU A 11 11.19 4.06 12.81
C LEU A 11 12.13 5.07 12.19
N GLU A 12 13.07 5.54 12.99
CA GLU A 12 14.13 6.43 12.56
C GLU A 12 15.42 5.65 12.24
N GLY A 13 16.37 6.30 11.56
CA GLY A 13 17.69 5.74 11.28
C GLY A 13 17.76 4.75 10.12
N LEU A 14 16.68 4.59 9.35
CA LEU A 14 16.65 3.79 8.13
C LEU A 14 16.89 4.66 6.90
N LEU A 15 17.85 4.26 6.09
CA LEU A 15 18.25 4.95 4.86
C LEU A 15 17.59 4.30 3.66
N PHE A 16 17.02 5.09 2.76
CA PHE A 16 16.51 4.57 1.49
C PHE A 16 17.64 4.00 0.64
N TRP A 17 17.42 2.82 0.06
CA TRP A 17 18.38 2.21 -0.87
C TRP A 17 17.78 1.88 -2.23
N LYS A 18 16.65 1.15 -2.27
CA LYS A 18 16.03 0.72 -3.53
C LYS A 18 14.51 0.79 -3.44
N LEU A 19 13.88 1.11 -4.57
CA LEU A 19 12.43 0.99 -4.79
C LEU A 19 12.22 0.15 -6.04
N LYS A 20 11.35 -0.86 -5.95
CA LYS A 20 10.89 -1.66 -7.09
C LYS A 20 9.40 -1.92 -6.92
N GLY A 21 8.61 -1.89 -7.99
CA GLY A 21 7.19 -2.20 -7.86
C GLY A 21 6.42 -1.96 -9.14
N ARG A 22 5.09 -2.14 -9.06
CA ARG A 22 4.17 -1.91 -10.17
C ARG A 22 2.96 -1.12 -9.70
N GLU A 23 2.64 -0.10 -10.49
CA GLU A 23 1.37 0.63 -10.45
C GLU A 23 0.68 0.43 -11.80
N ALA A 24 -0.66 0.34 -11.81
CA ALA A 24 -1.45 0.30 -13.04
C ALA A 24 -2.86 0.79 -12.76
N LEU A 25 -3.53 1.31 -13.79
CA LEU A 25 -4.92 1.73 -13.69
C LEU A 25 -5.80 0.54 -13.26
N SER A 26 -6.71 0.77 -12.32
CA SER A 26 -7.61 -0.25 -11.78
C SER A 26 -6.93 -1.47 -11.14
N HIS A 27 -5.66 -1.34 -10.71
CA HIS A 27 -4.96 -2.38 -9.96
C HIS A 27 -4.41 -1.83 -8.65
N ALA A 28 -4.56 -2.59 -7.57
CA ALA A 28 -3.86 -2.32 -6.33
C ALA A 28 -2.35 -2.46 -6.57
N PHE A 29 -1.59 -1.39 -6.30
CA PHE A 29 -0.14 -1.40 -6.45
C PHE A 29 0.51 -2.36 -5.46
N ALA A 30 1.74 -2.77 -5.78
CA ALA A 30 2.62 -3.46 -4.85
C ALA A 30 4.05 -2.95 -5.01
N LEU A 31 4.59 -2.38 -3.94
CA LEU A 31 5.92 -1.80 -3.90
C LEU A 31 6.80 -2.61 -2.96
N THR A 32 8.05 -2.82 -3.36
CA THR A 32 9.13 -3.36 -2.54
C THR A 32 10.13 -2.24 -2.30
N VAL A 33 10.29 -1.88 -1.03
CA VAL A 33 11.17 -0.81 -0.58
C VAL A 33 12.28 -1.42 0.25
N THR A 34 13.51 -1.22 -0.18
CA THR A 34 14.70 -1.67 0.52
C THR A 34 15.31 -0.51 1.27
N LEU A 35 15.43 -0.66 2.59
CA LEU A 35 16.04 0.31 3.50
C LEU A 35 17.28 -0.29 4.16
N LEU A 36 18.25 0.54 4.50
CA LEU A 36 19.48 0.17 5.21
C LEU A 36 19.44 0.73 6.63
N GLY A 37 19.75 -0.11 7.60
CA GLY A 37 19.97 0.29 8.99
C GLY A 37 21.34 -0.16 9.47
N THR A 38 21.97 0.66 10.31
CA THR A 38 23.21 0.30 11.03
C THR A 38 22.93 -0.49 12.31
N ASP A 39 21.71 -0.37 12.86
CA ASP A 39 21.25 -1.16 14.01
C ASP A 39 20.38 -2.34 13.56
N ALA A 40 20.82 -3.57 13.86
CA ALA A 40 20.11 -4.80 13.55
C ALA A 40 19.00 -5.15 14.57
N ARG A 41 18.88 -4.40 15.68
CA ARG A 41 17.93 -4.67 16.78
C ARG A 41 16.54 -4.09 16.57
N ILE A 42 16.33 -3.39 15.45
CA ILE A 42 15.02 -2.81 15.13
C ILE A 42 13.97 -3.92 15.09
N ARG A 43 12.90 -3.72 15.87
CA ARG A 43 11.80 -4.66 16.02
C ARG A 43 10.94 -4.69 14.76
N ARG A 44 11.18 -5.68 13.91
CA ARG A 44 10.48 -5.89 12.63
C ARG A 44 8.95 -5.95 12.78
N HIS A 45 8.46 -6.49 13.89
CA HIS A 45 7.02 -6.58 14.16
C HIS A 45 6.37 -5.21 14.38
N ALA A 46 7.13 -4.20 14.81
CA ALA A 46 6.63 -2.84 14.98
C ALA A 46 6.38 -2.14 13.63
N LEU A 47 6.91 -2.68 12.52
CA LEU A 47 6.69 -2.15 11.17
C LEU A 47 5.41 -2.64 10.53
N LEU A 48 4.98 -3.87 10.82
CA LEU A 48 3.84 -4.47 10.15
C LEU A 48 2.55 -3.70 10.45
N GLY A 49 1.77 -3.43 9.40
CA GLY A 49 0.53 -2.67 9.46
C GLY A 49 0.70 -1.15 9.58
N GLN A 50 1.92 -0.66 9.80
CA GLN A 50 2.19 0.76 9.89
C GLN A 50 2.20 1.43 8.51
N PRO A 51 1.79 2.70 8.42
CA PRO A 51 1.92 3.47 7.19
C PRO A 51 3.39 3.76 6.90
N MET A 52 3.73 3.79 5.62
CA MET A 52 5.00 4.27 5.11
C MET A 52 4.76 5.19 3.92
N THR A 53 5.47 6.31 3.91
CA THR A 53 5.47 7.24 2.78
C THR A 53 6.87 7.40 2.23
N LEU A 54 7.04 7.17 0.93
CA LEU A 54 8.24 7.59 0.23
C LEU A 54 8.07 8.99 -0.33
N ASP A 55 9.05 9.83 -0.05
CA ASP A 55 9.16 11.17 -0.61
C ASP A 55 10.23 11.14 -1.70
N ILE A 56 9.81 11.34 -2.94
CA ILE A 56 10.65 11.27 -4.13
C ILE A 56 10.77 12.69 -4.70
N PRO A 57 11.92 13.34 -4.58
CA PRO A 57 12.15 14.64 -5.21
C PRO A 57 12.01 14.53 -6.73
N THR A 58 11.21 15.41 -7.34
CA THR A 58 10.95 15.41 -8.79
C THR A 58 11.65 16.58 -9.51
N GLY A 59 12.58 17.24 -8.83
CA GLY A 59 13.35 18.36 -9.38
C GLY A 59 12.46 19.55 -9.76
N SER A 60 12.56 19.99 -11.02
CA SER A 60 11.87 21.17 -11.55
C SER A 60 10.41 20.96 -11.95
N LEU A 61 9.85 19.77 -11.77
CA LEU A 61 8.44 19.52 -12.05
C LEU A 61 7.53 20.27 -11.04
N PRO A 62 6.38 20.82 -11.48
CA PRO A 62 5.42 21.45 -10.60
C PRO A 62 5.02 20.50 -9.46
N GLY A 63 5.13 20.98 -8.21
CA GLY A 63 4.90 20.17 -7.01
C GLY A 63 6.18 19.66 -6.32
N GLY A 64 7.33 19.65 -7.00
CA GLY A 64 8.68 19.46 -6.42
C GLY A 64 8.98 18.11 -5.74
N MET A 65 7.95 17.36 -5.35
CA MET A 65 8.04 16.10 -4.62
C MET A 65 6.83 15.22 -4.93
N ARG A 66 7.08 13.95 -5.24
CA ARG A 66 6.07 12.90 -5.39
C ARG A 66 6.02 12.06 -4.13
N HIS A 67 4.82 11.76 -3.66
CA HIS A 67 4.59 10.86 -2.53
C HIS A 67 4.08 9.50 -3.00
N LEU A 68 4.65 8.43 -2.47
CA LEU A 68 4.07 7.09 -2.54
C LEU A 68 3.72 6.65 -1.13
N ASN A 69 2.44 6.51 -0.82
CA ASN A 69 1.95 6.13 0.50
C ASN A 69 1.26 4.78 0.45
N GLY A 70 1.50 3.95 1.46
CA GLY A 70 0.79 2.69 1.68
C GLY A 70 1.08 2.12 3.07
N LYS A 71 0.63 0.89 3.30
CA LYS A 71 0.87 0.14 4.55
C LYS A 71 1.90 -0.95 4.34
N ILE A 72 2.74 -1.17 5.34
CA ILE A 72 3.73 -2.26 5.33
C ILE A 72 3.02 -3.58 5.60
N THR A 73 2.93 -4.44 4.58
CA THR A 73 2.21 -5.73 4.65
C THR A 73 3.15 -6.92 4.86
N ARG A 74 4.44 -6.75 4.57
CA ARG A 74 5.49 -7.74 4.81
C ARG A 74 6.80 -7.04 5.11
N ALA A 75 7.58 -7.62 6.01
CA ALA A 75 8.94 -7.18 6.31
C ALA A 75 9.89 -8.39 6.35
N ALA A 76 10.95 -8.33 5.54
CA ALA A 76 12.05 -9.27 5.59
C ALA A 76 13.34 -8.52 5.95
N VAL A 77 14.25 -9.17 6.67
CA VAL A 77 15.53 -8.56 7.03
C VAL A 77 16.66 -9.54 6.85
N HIS A 78 17.71 -9.10 6.19
CA HIS A 78 18.96 -9.83 5.99
C HIS A 78 20.15 -8.90 6.23
N SER A 79 21.36 -9.46 6.24
CA SER A 79 22.59 -8.66 6.33
C SER A 79 23.25 -8.59 4.96
N GLU A 80 23.80 -7.42 4.64
CA GLU A 80 24.57 -7.22 3.41
C GLU A 80 25.77 -6.31 3.69
N GLU A 81 26.90 -6.57 3.05
CA GLU A 81 28.10 -5.75 3.16
C GLU A 81 28.19 -4.81 1.96
N LEU A 82 28.26 -3.51 2.22
CA LEU A 82 28.32 -2.46 1.20
C LEU A 82 29.51 -1.56 1.52
N GLY A 83 30.51 -1.54 0.63
CA GLY A 83 31.70 -0.71 0.79
C GLY A 83 32.47 -0.96 2.10
N GLY A 84 32.55 -2.22 2.54
CA GLY A 84 33.23 -2.62 3.79
C GLY A 84 32.43 -2.36 5.08
N THR A 85 31.18 -1.87 4.98
CA THR A 85 30.29 -1.70 6.13
C THR A 85 29.16 -2.73 6.06
N ARG A 86 28.92 -3.43 7.18
CA ARG A 86 27.81 -4.39 7.30
C ARG A 86 26.53 -3.67 7.69
N TYR A 87 25.51 -3.76 6.84
CA TYR A 87 24.18 -3.20 7.09
C TYR A 87 23.16 -4.29 7.39
N ALA A 88 22.15 -3.94 8.18
CA ALA A 88 20.89 -4.66 8.23
C ALA A 88 19.99 -4.10 7.10
N VAL A 89 19.64 -4.96 6.14
CA VAL A 89 18.79 -4.62 5.00
C VAL A 89 17.35 -4.98 5.31
N TYR A 90 16.47 -3.99 5.31
CA TYR A 90 15.03 -4.14 5.52
C TYR A 90 14.32 -4.09 4.17
N GLU A 91 13.78 -5.23 3.75
CA GLU A 91 12.93 -5.32 2.56
C GLU A 91 11.46 -5.31 2.98
N LEU A 92 10.78 -4.21 2.65
CA LEU A 92 9.40 -3.94 3.05
C LEU A 92 8.49 -4.04 1.82
N THR A 93 7.44 -4.84 1.91
CA THR A 93 6.34 -4.80 0.93
C THR A 93 5.32 -3.78 1.39
N VAL A 94 5.01 -2.82 0.52
CA VAL A 94 4.07 -1.73 0.76
C VAL A 94 2.95 -1.78 -0.25
N GLU A 95 1.73 -1.84 0.24
CA GLU A 95 0.50 -2.03 -0.54
C GLU A 95 -0.57 -0.99 -0.10
N PRO A 96 -1.57 -0.70 -0.95
CA PRO A 96 -2.63 0.25 -0.61
C PRO A 96 -3.54 -0.30 0.49
N ASP A 97 -4.42 0.56 0.99
CA ASP A 97 -5.46 0.21 1.96
C ASP A 97 -6.43 -0.88 1.47
N LEU A 98 -6.42 -1.22 0.17
CA LEU A 98 -7.16 -2.34 -0.41
C LEU A 98 -6.60 -3.71 -0.02
N TRP A 99 -5.39 -3.79 0.53
CA TRP A 99 -4.74 -5.06 0.83
C TRP A 99 -5.54 -6.01 1.75
N PRO A 100 -6.16 -5.56 2.86
CA PRO A 100 -6.93 -6.45 3.74
C PRO A 100 -8.08 -7.14 3.00
N MET A 101 -8.67 -6.49 2.00
CA MET A 101 -9.75 -7.04 1.16
C MET A 101 -9.28 -8.21 0.28
N LYS A 102 -7.97 -8.46 0.16
CA LYS A 102 -7.41 -9.64 -0.52
C LYS A 102 -7.25 -10.84 0.42
N ARG A 103 -7.48 -10.66 1.73
CA ARG A 103 -7.17 -11.63 2.79
C ARG A 103 -8.39 -12.29 3.40
N ASP A 104 -9.57 -11.85 3.01
CA ASP A 104 -10.83 -12.42 3.42
C ASP A 104 -11.39 -13.39 2.36
N LYS A 105 -12.48 -14.06 2.72
CA LYS A 105 -13.29 -14.85 1.80
C LYS A 105 -14.72 -14.82 2.32
N ASN A 106 -15.65 -14.39 1.48
CA ASN A 106 -17.03 -14.11 1.91
C ASN A 106 -18.06 -14.74 0.97
N SER A 107 -19.27 -14.96 1.51
CA SER A 107 -20.47 -15.32 0.76
C SER A 107 -21.61 -14.40 1.21
N ARG A 108 -22.04 -13.47 0.36
CA ARG A 108 -22.99 -12.40 0.71
C ARG A 108 -23.94 -12.13 -0.44
N ILE A 109 -25.16 -11.72 -0.11
CA ILE A 109 -26.19 -11.33 -1.06
C ILE A 109 -26.43 -9.81 -0.94
N PHE A 110 -26.43 -9.13 -2.07
CA PHE A 110 -26.80 -7.73 -2.22
C PHE A 110 -28.06 -7.64 -3.10
N GLN A 111 -29.11 -6.99 -2.60
CA GLN A 111 -30.38 -6.82 -3.30
C GLN A 111 -30.75 -5.35 -3.37
N GLY A 112 -31.39 -4.94 -4.47
CA GLY A 112 -31.89 -3.58 -4.67
C GLY A 112 -30.81 -2.49 -4.66
N GLN A 113 -29.55 -2.84 -4.96
CA GLN A 113 -28.41 -1.92 -4.86
C GLN A 113 -27.68 -1.78 -6.20
N THR A 114 -27.12 -0.60 -6.46
CA THR A 114 -26.20 -0.39 -7.58
C THR A 114 -24.83 -0.97 -7.28
N ALA A 115 -24.03 -1.26 -8.33
CA ALA A 115 -22.65 -1.70 -8.14
C ALA A 115 -21.83 -0.68 -7.32
N VAL A 116 -22.08 0.62 -7.53
CA VAL A 116 -21.42 1.71 -6.79
C VAL A 116 -21.74 1.66 -5.29
N GLN A 117 -23.01 1.43 -4.92
CA GLN A 117 -23.41 1.29 -3.52
C GLN A 117 -22.74 0.07 -2.86
N ILE A 118 -22.67 -1.05 -3.57
CA ILE A 118 -22.00 -2.27 -3.09
C ILE A 118 -20.51 -2.01 -2.88
N ILE A 119 -19.83 -1.41 -3.86
CA ILE A 119 -18.40 -1.08 -3.79
C ILE A 119 -18.13 -0.13 -2.61
N HIS A 120 -18.90 0.95 -2.46
CA HIS A 120 -18.75 1.89 -1.35
C HIS A 120 -18.94 1.23 0.02
N ARG A 121 -19.92 0.34 0.14
CA ARG A 121 -20.13 -0.44 1.36
C ARG A 121 -18.91 -1.29 1.69
N LEU A 122 -18.38 -2.03 0.73
CA LEU A 122 -17.21 -2.89 0.94
C LEU A 122 -15.98 -2.06 1.32
N LEU A 123 -15.71 -0.97 0.61
CA LEU A 123 -14.59 -0.08 0.92
C LEU A 123 -14.71 0.51 2.33
N ALA A 124 -15.90 0.92 2.74
CA ALA A 124 -16.17 1.47 4.06
C ALA A 124 -15.97 0.43 5.20
N GLU A 125 -16.39 -0.82 5.00
CA GLU A 125 -16.16 -1.92 5.96
C GLU A 125 -14.67 -2.14 6.25
N TYR A 126 -13.80 -1.84 5.29
CA TYR A 126 -12.34 -1.92 5.42
C TYR A 126 -11.67 -0.57 5.73
N GLY A 127 -12.44 0.50 5.94
CA GLY A 127 -11.94 1.84 6.23
C GLY A 127 -11.21 2.52 5.07
N VAL A 128 -11.38 2.04 3.83
CA VAL A 128 -10.73 2.59 2.65
C VAL A 128 -11.41 3.91 2.27
N GLN A 129 -10.63 4.99 2.26
CA GLN A 129 -11.11 6.31 1.84
C GLN A 129 -11.00 6.43 0.32
N VAL A 130 -12.09 6.85 -0.32
CA VAL A 130 -12.16 7.05 -1.78
C VAL A 130 -12.81 8.37 -2.13
N GLU A 131 -12.45 8.90 -3.29
CA GLU A 131 -13.12 10.04 -3.90
C GLU A 131 -14.03 9.54 -5.02
N ASP A 132 -15.31 9.87 -4.94
CA ASP A 132 -16.28 9.54 -5.98
C ASP A 132 -16.27 10.63 -7.07
N ARG A 133 -15.84 10.25 -8.28
CA ARG A 133 -15.85 11.11 -9.48
C ARG A 133 -16.65 10.49 -10.62
N LEU A 134 -17.63 9.65 -10.29
CA LEU A 134 -18.48 9.00 -11.28
C LEU A 134 -19.47 10.02 -11.86
N SER A 135 -19.65 10.02 -13.19
CA SER A 135 -20.55 10.93 -13.90
C SER A 135 -21.79 10.24 -14.49
N GLY A 136 -21.81 8.91 -14.51
CA GLY A 136 -22.91 8.11 -15.06
C GLY A 136 -23.95 7.70 -14.03
N SER A 137 -25.11 7.27 -14.51
CA SER A 137 -26.09 6.53 -13.70
C SER A 137 -25.82 5.02 -13.80
N TYR A 138 -26.03 4.32 -12.68
CA TYR A 138 -25.78 2.89 -12.57
C TYR A 138 -27.08 2.17 -12.25
N ARG A 139 -27.35 1.07 -12.96
CA ARG A 139 -28.53 0.26 -12.70
C ARG A 139 -28.48 -0.35 -11.30
N ALA A 140 -29.65 -0.51 -10.69
CA ALA A 140 -29.81 -1.36 -9.52
C ALA A 140 -29.82 -2.83 -9.94
N TRP A 141 -29.19 -3.67 -9.13
CA TRP A 141 -29.27 -5.11 -9.24
C TRP A 141 -30.36 -5.61 -8.30
N GLU A 142 -31.33 -6.36 -8.83
CA GLU A 142 -32.32 -7.05 -8.00
C GLU A 142 -31.66 -8.09 -7.09
N TYR A 143 -30.64 -8.77 -7.63
CA TYR A 143 -29.87 -9.79 -6.94
C TYR A 143 -28.42 -9.82 -7.44
N CYS A 144 -27.46 -9.69 -6.53
CA CYS A 144 -26.03 -9.77 -6.79
C CYS A 144 -25.36 -10.54 -5.65
N VAL A 145 -24.49 -11.49 -5.97
CA VAL A 145 -23.89 -12.40 -4.99
C VAL A 145 -22.39 -12.30 -5.05
N GLN A 146 -21.76 -12.05 -3.91
CA GLN A 146 -20.36 -12.38 -3.66
C GLN A 146 -20.31 -13.84 -3.24
N TYR A 147 -19.64 -14.71 -3.98
CA TYR A 147 -19.66 -16.15 -3.67
C TYR A 147 -18.26 -16.74 -3.54
N GLN A 148 -17.86 -17.03 -2.30
CA GLN A 148 -16.61 -17.75 -2.01
C GLN A 148 -15.38 -17.07 -2.63
N GLU A 149 -15.38 -15.74 -2.59
CA GLU A 149 -14.30 -14.90 -3.11
C GLU A 149 -13.96 -13.80 -2.08
N SER A 150 -12.79 -13.21 -2.22
CA SER A 150 -12.36 -12.11 -1.34
C SER A 150 -13.13 -10.83 -1.69
N SER A 151 -13.24 -9.89 -0.75
CA SER A 151 -13.91 -8.60 -1.00
C SER A 151 -13.21 -7.75 -2.06
N PHE A 152 -11.92 -7.99 -2.34
CA PHE A 152 -11.21 -7.36 -3.45
C PHE A 152 -11.49 -8.00 -4.82
N ALA A 153 -11.82 -9.30 -4.84
CA ALA A 153 -12.05 -10.04 -6.09
C ALA A 153 -13.48 -9.83 -6.62
N PHE A 154 -14.43 -9.65 -5.69
CA PHE A 154 -15.80 -9.26 -5.94
C PHE A 154 -15.94 -7.79 -6.32
#